data_AF-A0A943NCY3-F1
#
_entry.id   AF-A0A943NCY3-F1
#
_cell.length_a   1.000
_cell.length_b   1.000
_cell.length_c   1.000
_cell.angle_alpha   90.00
_cell.angle_beta   90.00
_cell.angle_gamma   90.00
#
_symmetry.space_group_name_H-M   'P 1'
#
loop_
_entity.id
_entity.type
_entity.pdbx_description
1 polymer ?
#
loop_
_entity_poly.entity_id
_entity_poly.type
_entity_poly.pdbx_seq_one_letter_code
_entity_poly.pdbx_strand_id
1 'polypeptide(L)'
;MKRMLRAAALLIAAALLSPCASALSACRAAVQAGGERILVKDAHDSARNIDPSVLPEEVQINRGWAGDVYSMMSGIQHGDWDAAVFTGYHAAACCDGNPLSHTMNTQNNFVKVNGMLAPELMLNSLVASSLGVPVYCVCGDRGLCEWMNEINPNIATVPINEGTGAGALTLHPDVAVRRIRETVSAAIATKKKEDCMFPMSDKYHLEINFKEHFKAYEGGFYPGAKQTGSRTIEFECTDWLDAMRFLHFVL
;
A
#
# COMPACT_ATOMS: atom_id res chain seq x y z
N MET A 1 -14.16 0.49 -29.86
CA MET A 1 -13.00 -0.44 -29.83
C MET A 1 -12.60 -0.64 -28.37
N LYS A 2 -12.89 -1.80 -27.78
CA LYS A 2 -12.45 -2.12 -26.41
C LYS A 2 -10.92 -2.18 -26.43
N ARG A 3 -10.24 -1.26 -25.76
CA ARG A 3 -8.82 -1.44 -25.42
C ARG A 3 -8.80 -2.65 -24.47
N MET A 4 -8.56 -3.85 -25.01
CA MET A 4 -7.89 -4.90 -24.24
C MET A 4 -6.61 -4.26 -23.70
N LEU A 5 -6.29 -4.43 -22.42
CA LEU A 5 -5.03 -3.94 -21.84
C LEU A 5 -3.90 -4.34 -22.82
N ARG A 6 -3.34 -3.36 -23.53
CA ARG A 6 -2.17 -3.58 -24.38
C ARG A 6 -1.00 -3.53 -23.41
N ALA A 7 -0.30 -4.66 -23.24
CA ALA A 7 0.90 -4.78 -22.40
C ALA A 7 0.70 -4.27 -20.97
N ALA A 8 -0.02 -5.04 -20.13
CA ALA A 8 -0.38 -4.60 -18.79
C ALA A 8 0.87 -4.34 -17.93
N ALA A 9 1.16 -3.07 -17.67
CA ALA A 9 2.20 -2.68 -16.74
C ALA A 9 1.65 -2.76 -15.31
N LEU A 10 2.14 -3.71 -14.49
CA LEU A 10 1.65 -3.92 -13.12
C LEU A 10 2.70 -3.56 -12.07
N LEU A 11 2.31 -2.74 -11.08
CA LEU A 11 3.09 -2.49 -9.87
C LEU A 11 2.59 -3.36 -8.72
N ILE A 12 3.48 -4.13 -8.10
CA ILE A 12 3.18 -4.92 -6.89
C ILE A 12 3.99 -4.36 -5.73
N ALA A 13 3.32 -3.88 -4.67
CA ALA A 13 3.99 -3.56 -3.42
C ALA A 13 3.68 -4.63 -2.36
N ALA A 14 4.71 -5.12 -1.68
CA ALA A 14 4.61 -6.24 -0.73
C ALA A 14 5.07 -5.84 0.67
N ALA A 15 4.23 -6.11 1.67
CA ALA A 15 4.54 -6.01 3.10
C ALA A 15 4.40 -7.39 3.79
N LEU A 16 5.09 -7.64 4.92
CA LEU A 16 4.96 -8.82 5.82
C LEU A 16 5.56 -10.20 5.41
N LEU A 17 5.72 -11.05 6.44
CA LEU A 17 6.57 -12.25 6.62
C LEU A 17 6.40 -13.47 5.68
N SER A 18 5.52 -13.43 4.67
CA SER A 18 5.59 -14.37 3.54
C SER A 18 5.42 -13.64 2.19
N PRO A 19 6.25 -12.60 1.94
CA PRO A 19 6.00 -11.67 0.84
C PRO A 19 6.28 -12.34 -0.51
N CYS A 20 7.20 -13.30 -0.56
CA CYS A 20 7.57 -14.01 -1.79
C CYS A 20 6.37 -14.73 -2.45
N ALA A 21 5.59 -15.51 -1.69
CA ALA A 21 4.53 -16.33 -2.27
C ALA A 21 3.35 -15.48 -2.75
N SER A 22 2.96 -14.48 -1.95
CA SER A 22 1.87 -13.56 -2.30
C SER A 22 2.23 -12.70 -3.51
N ALA A 23 3.42 -12.08 -3.51
CA ALA A 23 3.89 -11.29 -4.65
C ALA A 23 4.05 -12.14 -5.91
N LEU A 24 4.62 -13.35 -5.79
CA LEU A 24 4.75 -14.29 -6.90
C LEU A 24 3.40 -14.68 -7.49
N SER A 25 2.39 -14.92 -6.64
CA SER A 25 1.04 -15.28 -7.10
C SER A 25 0.37 -14.15 -7.90
N ALA A 26 0.55 -12.89 -7.45
CA ALA A 26 0.09 -11.71 -8.17
C ALA A 26 0.86 -11.51 -9.48
N CYS A 27 2.19 -11.69 -9.49
CA CYS A 27 2.99 -11.64 -10.72
C CYS A 27 2.51 -12.68 -11.74
N ARG A 28 2.31 -13.92 -11.32
CA ARG A 28 1.83 -15.00 -12.20
C ARG A 28 0.44 -14.70 -12.76
N ALA A 29 -0.47 -14.13 -11.96
CA ALA A 29 -1.77 -13.70 -12.44
C ALA A 29 -1.65 -12.60 -13.51
N ALA A 30 -0.74 -11.65 -13.30
CA ALA A 30 -0.47 -10.56 -14.23
C ALA A 30 0.11 -11.06 -15.57
N VAL A 31 1.12 -11.96 -15.51
CA VAL A 31 1.69 -12.59 -16.71
C VAL A 31 0.62 -13.37 -17.47
N GLN A 32 -0.22 -14.15 -16.78
CA GLN A 32 -1.33 -14.89 -17.39
C GLN A 32 -2.37 -13.96 -18.04
N ALA A 33 -2.51 -12.73 -17.55
CA ALA A 33 -3.38 -11.72 -18.13
C ALA A 33 -2.71 -10.93 -19.29
N GLY A 34 -1.49 -11.27 -19.69
CA GLY A 34 -0.74 -10.59 -20.75
C GLY A 34 0.07 -9.39 -20.28
N GLY A 35 0.45 -9.34 -19.01
CA GLY A 35 1.38 -8.33 -18.49
C GLY A 35 2.80 -8.58 -18.99
N GLU A 36 3.35 -7.61 -19.73
CA GLU A 36 4.68 -7.68 -20.36
C GLU A 36 5.75 -6.92 -19.56
N ARG A 37 5.33 -6.05 -18.62
CA ARG A 37 6.22 -5.26 -17.77
C ARG A 37 5.69 -5.23 -16.34
N ILE A 38 6.29 -5.99 -15.45
CA ILE A 38 5.86 -6.02 -14.05
C ILE A 38 6.97 -5.43 -13.19
N LEU A 39 6.63 -4.46 -12.34
CA LEU A 39 7.52 -3.94 -11.31
C LEU A 39 7.04 -4.43 -9.94
N VAL A 40 7.93 -5.11 -9.22
CA VAL A 40 7.69 -5.46 -7.81
C VAL A 40 8.53 -4.52 -6.95
N LYS A 41 7.89 -3.74 -6.08
CA LYS A 41 8.54 -3.01 -5.00
C LYS A 41 8.44 -3.83 -3.72
N ASP A 42 9.59 -4.32 -3.26
CA ASP A 42 9.69 -4.91 -1.93
C ASP A 42 9.65 -3.78 -0.90
N ALA A 43 8.62 -3.76 -0.05
CA ALA A 43 8.27 -2.59 0.77
C ALA A 43 8.18 -2.94 2.26
N HIS A 44 8.92 -3.95 2.71
CA HIS A 44 8.89 -4.37 4.11
C HIS A 44 10.26 -4.29 4.79
N ASP A 45 10.34 -3.72 5.99
CA ASP A 45 11.55 -3.69 6.81
C ASP A 45 12.80 -3.25 6.01
N SER A 46 13.73 -4.15 5.68
CA SER A 46 14.91 -3.83 4.87
C SER A 46 14.66 -3.61 3.37
N ALA A 47 13.43 -3.84 2.91
CA ALA A 47 13.00 -3.87 1.51
C ALA A 47 13.77 -4.87 0.64
N ARG A 48 14.30 -5.96 1.22
CA ARG A 48 15.17 -6.95 0.54
C ARG A 48 14.76 -8.40 0.83
N ASN A 49 13.50 -8.64 1.13
CA ASN A 49 12.93 -9.89 1.59
C ASN A 49 12.54 -10.84 0.45
N ILE A 50 12.18 -10.31 -0.72
CA ILE A 50 11.76 -11.12 -1.87
C ILE A 50 12.99 -11.66 -2.60
N ASP A 51 13.00 -12.98 -2.83
CA ASP A 51 13.97 -13.67 -3.66
C ASP A 51 13.64 -13.41 -5.16
N PRO A 52 14.51 -12.72 -5.91
CA PRO A 52 14.27 -12.47 -7.33
C PRO A 52 14.25 -13.74 -8.18
N SER A 53 14.94 -14.82 -7.75
CA SER A 53 15.10 -16.04 -8.55
C SER A 53 13.81 -16.84 -8.73
N VAL A 54 12.80 -16.58 -7.89
CA VAL A 54 11.49 -17.26 -7.97
C VAL A 54 10.46 -16.48 -8.77
N LEU A 55 10.77 -15.23 -9.16
CA LEU A 55 9.85 -14.36 -9.91
C LEU A 55 9.87 -14.71 -11.41
N PRO A 56 8.75 -14.49 -12.13
CA PRO A 56 8.73 -14.62 -13.59
C PRO A 56 9.74 -13.70 -14.28
N GLU A 57 10.18 -14.08 -15.48
CA GLU A 57 11.18 -13.34 -16.26
C GLU A 57 10.71 -11.93 -16.66
N GLU A 58 9.39 -11.71 -16.72
CA GLU A 58 8.75 -10.41 -17.02
C GLU A 58 8.84 -9.41 -15.85
N VAL A 59 9.30 -9.87 -14.68
CA VAL A 59 9.35 -9.07 -13.45
C VAL A 59 10.70 -8.37 -13.28
N GLN A 60 10.64 -7.06 -13.09
CA GLN A 60 11.72 -6.26 -12.51
C GLN A 60 11.42 -6.03 -11.03
N ILE A 61 12.41 -6.21 -10.17
CA ILE A 61 12.25 -6.00 -8.74
C ILE A 61 13.06 -4.78 -8.27
N ASN A 62 12.38 -3.85 -7.59
CA ASN A 62 12.98 -2.74 -6.86
C ASN A 62 13.18 -3.16 -5.39
N ARG A 63 14.45 -3.34 -4.99
CA ARG A 63 14.87 -3.78 -3.66
C ARG A 63 15.61 -2.66 -2.93
N GLY A 64 15.45 -2.62 -1.62
CA GLY A 64 15.96 -1.56 -0.76
C GLY A 64 15.06 -0.33 -0.76
N TRP A 65 15.42 0.64 0.08
CA TRP A 65 14.77 1.94 0.13
C TRP A 65 15.53 2.93 -0.74
N ALA A 66 14.86 3.50 -1.74
CA ALA A 66 15.44 4.51 -2.62
C ALA A 66 15.70 5.85 -1.90
N GLY A 67 15.05 6.07 -0.76
CA GLY A 67 15.13 7.34 -0.02
C GLY A 67 14.38 8.48 -0.71
N ASP A 68 13.41 8.17 -1.57
CA ASP A 68 12.54 9.15 -2.23
C ASP A 68 11.19 9.30 -1.49
N VAL A 69 10.41 10.28 -1.93
CA VAL A 69 9.07 10.57 -1.37
C VAL A 69 8.02 9.52 -1.73
N TYR A 70 8.29 8.64 -2.71
CA TYR A 70 7.37 7.57 -3.09
C TYR A 70 7.48 6.36 -2.14
N SER A 71 8.62 6.20 -1.45
CA SER A 71 8.82 5.21 -0.39
C SER A 71 8.44 3.78 -0.82
N MET A 72 7.34 3.22 -0.27
CA MET A 72 6.80 1.90 -0.60
C MET A 72 6.29 1.77 -2.04
N MET A 73 6.18 2.89 -2.75
CA MET A 73 5.79 2.98 -4.15
C MET A 73 6.94 3.37 -5.08
N SER A 74 8.17 3.49 -4.59
CA SER A 74 9.32 3.91 -5.39
C SER A 74 9.46 3.09 -6.68
N GLY A 75 9.60 3.79 -7.79
CA GLY A 75 9.64 3.24 -9.14
C GLY A 75 8.32 3.45 -9.91
N ILE A 76 7.20 3.71 -9.21
CA ILE A 76 5.92 4.03 -9.84
C ILE A 76 6.03 5.21 -10.82
N GLN A 77 6.80 6.23 -10.46
CA GLN A 77 6.97 7.46 -11.24
C GLN A 77 7.71 7.27 -12.57
N HIS A 78 8.29 6.08 -12.81
CA HIS A 78 9.07 5.76 -14.01
C HIS A 78 8.31 4.86 -14.99
N GLY A 79 6.99 4.74 -14.85
CA GLY A 79 6.20 3.94 -15.76
C GLY A 79 4.77 4.40 -15.93
N ASP A 80 4.22 4.07 -17.08
CA ASP A 80 2.79 4.14 -17.35
C ASP A 80 2.17 2.81 -16.91
N TRP A 81 1.75 2.74 -15.64
CA TRP A 81 1.19 1.52 -15.07
C TRP A 81 -0.33 1.44 -15.31
N ASP A 82 -0.79 0.27 -15.75
CA ASP A 82 -2.21 0.02 -15.96
C ASP A 82 -2.93 -0.36 -14.67
N ALA A 83 -2.20 -0.92 -13.69
CA ALA A 83 -2.74 -1.30 -12.40
C ALA A 83 -1.66 -1.36 -11.31
N ALA A 84 -2.11 -1.15 -10.07
CA ALA A 84 -1.39 -1.46 -8.84
C ALA A 84 -2.08 -2.61 -8.10
N VAL A 85 -1.28 -3.51 -7.54
CA VAL A 85 -1.72 -4.60 -6.66
C VAL A 85 -0.92 -4.56 -5.37
N PHE A 86 -1.62 -4.55 -4.24
CA PHE A 86 -1.02 -4.50 -2.92
C PHE A 86 -1.09 -5.87 -2.25
N THR A 87 0.03 -6.39 -1.78
CA THR A 87 0.09 -7.72 -1.15
C THR A 87 0.70 -7.66 0.24
N GLY A 88 0.13 -8.43 1.18
CA GLY A 88 0.61 -8.53 2.55
C GLY A 88 0.54 -7.22 3.34
N TYR A 89 -0.43 -6.35 3.03
CA TYR A 89 -0.66 -5.14 3.83
C TYR A 89 -1.39 -5.47 5.13
N HIS A 90 -1.37 -4.53 6.07
CA HIS A 90 -2.10 -4.63 7.34
C HIS A 90 -2.90 -3.38 7.67
N ALA A 91 -3.84 -3.54 8.60
CA ALA A 91 -4.61 -2.48 9.23
C ALA A 91 -3.71 -1.39 9.84
N ALA A 92 -4.26 -0.19 9.96
CA ALA A 92 -3.57 1.00 10.47
C ALA A 92 -3.11 0.84 11.92
N ALA A 93 -2.12 1.63 12.32
CA ALA A 93 -1.73 1.73 13.72
C ALA A 93 -2.95 1.97 14.64
N CYS A 94 -2.94 1.34 15.81
CA CYS A 94 -4.05 1.31 16.79
C CYS A 94 -5.31 0.51 16.38
N CYS A 95 -5.34 -0.15 15.23
CA CYS A 95 -6.38 -1.16 14.94
C CYS A 95 -6.06 -2.49 15.64
N ASP A 96 -7.07 -3.12 16.23
CA ASP A 96 -6.95 -4.39 16.98
C ASP A 96 -7.06 -5.64 16.10
N GLY A 97 -7.42 -5.48 14.82
CA GLY A 97 -7.55 -6.55 13.84
C GLY A 97 -6.24 -7.15 13.33
N ASN A 98 -5.07 -6.63 13.72
CA ASN A 98 -3.76 -7.16 13.34
C ASN A 98 -2.73 -6.97 14.46
N PRO A 99 -2.01 -8.02 14.89
CA PRO A 99 -1.02 -7.92 15.99
C PRO A 99 0.19 -7.05 15.65
N LEU A 100 0.42 -6.76 14.37
CA LEU A 100 1.51 -5.92 13.86
C LEU A 100 1.01 -4.58 13.34
N SER A 101 -0.17 -4.13 13.75
CA SER A 101 -0.75 -2.89 13.24
C SER A 101 0.15 -1.67 13.51
N HIS A 102 0.58 -1.02 12.44
CA HIS A 102 1.38 0.19 12.47
C HIS A 102 1.14 1.00 11.19
N THR A 103 1.76 2.17 11.10
CA THR A 103 1.74 2.99 9.89
C THR A 103 3.14 3.58 9.68
N MET A 104 3.83 3.13 8.63
CA MET A 104 5.20 3.48 8.22
C MET A 104 6.30 3.03 9.18
N ASN A 105 6.14 3.25 10.48
CA ASN A 105 7.06 2.80 11.50
C ASN A 105 6.35 2.54 12.83
N THR A 106 7.10 2.12 13.83
CA THR A 106 6.60 1.75 15.17
C THR A 106 6.78 2.86 16.21
N GLN A 107 7.18 4.06 15.81
CA GLN A 107 7.43 5.21 16.69
C GLN A 107 6.21 6.12 16.85
N ASN A 108 5.24 6.05 15.94
CA ASN A 108 3.94 6.70 16.07
C ASN A 108 2.91 5.82 16.77
N ASN A 109 1.99 6.47 17.49
CA ASN A 109 0.76 5.83 17.96
C ASN A 109 -0.22 5.71 16.79
N PHE A 110 -0.39 6.79 16.01
CA PHE A 110 -1.21 6.78 14.81
C PHE A 110 -0.79 7.83 13.80
N VAL A 111 -1.20 7.62 12.56
CA VAL A 111 -1.25 8.63 11.50
C VAL A 111 -2.71 8.68 11.05
N LYS A 112 -3.25 9.88 10.84
CA LYS A 112 -4.56 10.09 10.22
C LYS A 112 -4.44 10.92 8.96
N VAL A 113 -5.34 10.65 8.03
CA VAL A 113 -5.58 11.49 6.85
C VAL A 113 -7.06 11.85 6.87
N ASN A 114 -7.36 13.15 6.86
CA ASN A 114 -8.72 13.70 6.93
C ASN A 114 -9.55 13.09 8.08
N GLY A 115 -8.93 12.93 9.25
CA GLY A 115 -9.55 12.40 10.46
C GLY A 115 -9.67 10.87 10.55
N MET A 116 -9.34 10.13 9.49
CA MET A 116 -9.38 8.66 9.46
C MET A 116 -8.00 8.08 9.77
N LEU A 117 -7.92 7.02 10.58
CA LEU A 117 -6.68 6.26 10.78
C LEU A 117 -6.18 5.73 9.43
N ALA A 118 -4.95 6.09 9.09
CA ALA A 118 -4.38 5.80 7.79
C ALA A 118 -3.54 4.51 7.86
N PRO A 119 -3.95 3.40 7.23
CA PRO A 119 -3.03 2.31 6.95
C PRO A 119 -2.02 2.76 5.89
N GLU A 120 -0.87 2.10 5.82
CA GLU A 120 0.09 2.29 4.73
C GLU A 120 -0.56 2.12 3.35
N LEU A 121 -1.56 1.22 3.29
CA LEU A 121 -2.37 1.01 2.10
C LEU A 121 -3.07 2.28 1.62
N MET A 122 -3.59 3.11 2.52
CA MET A 122 -4.21 4.38 2.15
C MET A 122 -3.17 5.31 1.53
N LEU A 123 -2.02 5.45 2.18
CA LEU A 123 -0.95 6.34 1.73
C LEU A 123 -0.47 5.95 0.32
N ASN A 124 -0.25 4.65 0.11
CA ASN A 124 0.23 4.11 -1.15
C ASN A 124 -0.84 4.10 -2.24
N SER A 125 -2.11 3.91 -1.89
CA SER A 125 -3.24 4.01 -2.83
C SER A 125 -3.47 5.44 -3.32
N LEU A 126 -3.28 6.43 -2.45
CA LEU A 126 -3.28 7.84 -2.80
C LEU A 126 -2.09 8.22 -3.70
N VAL A 127 -0.90 7.64 -3.47
CA VAL A 127 0.25 7.79 -4.40
C VAL A 127 -0.06 7.19 -5.77
N ALA A 128 -0.62 5.99 -5.82
CA ALA A 128 -1.01 5.37 -7.09
C ALA A 128 -2.03 6.24 -7.83
N SER A 129 -3.04 6.73 -7.11
CA SER A 129 -4.13 7.50 -7.71
C SER A 129 -3.71 8.90 -8.13
N SER A 130 -2.79 9.56 -7.41
CA SER A 130 -2.23 10.85 -7.82
C SER A 130 -1.44 10.78 -9.13
N LEU A 131 -0.91 9.59 -9.45
CA LEU A 131 -0.24 9.31 -10.72
C LEU A 131 -1.16 8.65 -11.77
N GLY A 132 -2.46 8.56 -11.50
CA GLY A 132 -3.43 7.97 -12.44
C GLY A 132 -3.35 6.46 -12.57
N VAL A 133 -2.77 5.75 -11.58
CA VAL A 133 -2.65 4.30 -11.54
C VAL A 133 -3.76 3.72 -10.66
N PRO A 134 -4.67 2.89 -11.20
CA PRO A 134 -5.78 2.32 -10.43
C PRO A 134 -5.32 1.16 -9.55
N VAL A 135 -6.01 0.95 -8.44
CA VAL A 135 -5.70 -0.14 -7.50
C VAL A 135 -6.67 -1.29 -7.76
N TYR A 136 -6.18 -2.39 -8.33
CA TYR A 136 -7.07 -3.47 -8.78
C TYR A 136 -7.32 -4.52 -7.70
N CYS A 137 -6.33 -4.78 -6.86
CA CYS A 137 -6.44 -5.78 -5.82
C CYS A 137 -5.59 -5.42 -4.59
N VAL A 138 -6.11 -5.72 -3.42
CA VAL A 138 -5.43 -5.65 -2.13
C VAL A 138 -5.51 -7.01 -1.45
N CYS A 139 -4.41 -7.44 -0.86
CA CYS A 139 -4.32 -8.63 -0.03
C CYS A 139 -3.70 -8.26 1.32
N GLY A 140 -4.33 -8.70 2.41
CA GLY A 140 -3.91 -8.38 3.77
C GLY A 140 -4.81 -9.00 4.83
N ASP A 141 -4.84 -8.40 6.02
CA ASP A 141 -5.77 -8.84 7.06
C ASP A 141 -7.23 -8.48 6.75
N ARG A 142 -8.14 -9.16 7.44
CA ARG A 142 -9.58 -9.00 7.24
C ARG A 142 -10.05 -7.57 7.48
N GLY A 143 -9.57 -6.92 8.54
CA GLY A 143 -9.96 -5.55 8.88
C GLY A 143 -9.53 -4.54 7.81
N LEU A 144 -8.32 -4.70 7.26
CA LEU A 144 -7.86 -3.90 6.12
C LEU A 144 -8.72 -4.11 4.86
N CYS A 145 -9.13 -5.35 4.59
CA CYS A 145 -9.98 -5.68 3.45
C CYS A 145 -11.39 -5.10 3.60
N GLU A 146 -11.97 -5.18 4.78
CA GLU A 146 -13.26 -4.56 5.12
C GLU A 146 -13.18 -3.04 4.94
N TRP A 147 -12.14 -2.40 5.49
CA TRP A 147 -11.88 -0.98 5.29
C TRP A 147 -11.78 -0.59 3.80
N MET A 148 -11.04 -1.34 2.99
CA MET A 148 -10.92 -1.04 1.57
C MET A 148 -12.27 -1.15 0.84
N ASN A 149 -13.10 -2.14 1.19
CA ASN A 149 -14.44 -2.29 0.61
C ASN A 149 -15.38 -1.13 0.99
N GLU A 150 -15.24 -0.55 2.18
CA GLU A 150 -15.99 0.65 2.59
C GLU A 150 -15.56 1.90 1.81
N ILE A 151 -14.26 2.02 1.50
CA ILE A 151 -13.71 3.17 0.76
C ILE A 151 -13.99 3.08 -0.74
N ASN A 152 -13.74 1.91 -1.35
CA ASN A 152 -14.05 1.66 -2.75
C ASN A 152 -14.36 0.17 -2.99
N PRO A 153 -15.65 -0.22 -3.13
CA PRO A 153 -16.05 -1.62 -3.31
C PRO A 153 -15.68 -2.19 -4.69
N ASN A 154 -15.19 -1.37 -5.63
CA ASN A 154 -14.71 -1.86 -6.91
C ASN A 154 -13.29 -2.44 -6.81
N ILE A 155 -12.51 -2.07 -5.81
CA ILE A 155 -11.18 -2.62 -5.56
C ILE A 155 -11.33 -4.02 -4.98
N ALA A 156 -10.73 -5.02 -5.64
CA ALA A 156 -10.85 -6.40 -5.15
C ALA A 156 -10.03 -6.59 -3.86
N THR A 157 -10.53 -7.39 -2.93
CA THR A 157 -9.87 -7.64 -1.65
C THR A 157 -9.70 -9.14 -1.40
N VAL A 158 -8.57 -9.52 -0.79
CA VAL A 158 -8.26 -10.91 -0.43
C VAL A 158 -7.81 -10.95 1.04
N PRO A 159 -8.73 -11.24 1.98
CA PRO A 159 -8.36 -11.43 3.38
C PRO A 159 -7.62 -12.75 3.54
N ILE A 160 -6.38 -12.70 4.03
CA ILE A 160 -5.52 -13.88 4.21
C ILE A 160 -5.31 -14.25 5.69
N ASN A 161 -5.57 -13.32 6.59
CA ASN A 161 -5.47 -13.52 8.03
C ASN A 161 -6.43 -12.61 8.79
N GLU A 162 -6.62 -12.94 10.06
CA GLU A 162 -7.39 -12.17 11.03
C GLU A 162 -6.62 -12.17 12.35
N GLY A 163 -6.34 -10.98 12.89
CA GLY A 163 -5.71 -10.83 14.18
C GLY A 163 -6.67 -11.09 15.34
N THR A 164 -6.13 -11.58 16.46
CA THR A 164 -6.85 -11.66 17.73
C THR A 164 -5.84 -11.48 18.85
N GLY A 165 -5.86 -10.30 19.50
CA GLY A 165 -4.82 -9.91 20.43
C GLY A 165 -3.43 -9.92 19.75
N ALA A 166 -2.46 -10.61 20.36
CA ALA A 166 -1.12 -10.78 19.81
C ALA A 166 -1.00 -11.95 18.80
N GLY A 167 -2.07 -12.70 18.56
CA GLY A 167 -2.09 -13.83 17.62
C GLY A 167 -2.73 -13.47 16.28
N ALA A 168 -2.61 -14.38 15.32
CA ALA A 168 -3.33 -14.31 14.06
C ALA A 168 -3.80 -15.70 13.62
N LEU A 169 -5.04 -15.78 13.14
CA LEU A 169 -5.57 -16.92 12.41
C LEU A 169 -5.29 -16.69 10.91
N THR A 170 -4.64 -17.64 10.25
CA THR A 170 -4.17 -17.49 8.87
C THR A 170 -4.74 -18.58 7.96
N LEU A 171 -4.95 -18.26 6.69
CA LEU A 171 -5.21 -19.28 5.67
C LEU A 171 -3.96 -20.15 5.45
N HIS A 172 -4.18 -21.40 5.02
CA HIS A 172 -3.10 -22.21 4.49
C HIS A 172 -2.41 -21.48 3.31
N PRO A 173 -1.08 -21.43 3.22
CA PRO A 173 -0.35 -20.66 2.20
C PRO A 173 -0.82 -20.94 0.76
N ASP A 174 -1.01 -22.21 0.39
CA ASP A 174 -1.51 -22.57 -0.96
C ASP A 174 -2.92 -22.04 -1.25
N VAL A 175 -3.76 -21.93 -0.22
CA VAL A 175 -5.10 -21.36 -0.35
C VAL A 175 -5.00 -19.85 -0.56
N ALA A 176 -4.13 -19.16 0.19
CA ALA A 176 -3.88 -17.74 0.01
C ALA A 176 -3.35 -17.44 -1.40
N VAL A 177 -2.31 -18.15 -1.84
CA VAL A 177 -1.72 -18.03 -3.19
C VAL A 177 -2.77 -18.23 -4.28
N ARG A 178 -3.61 -19.27 -4.17
CA ARG A 178 -4.66 -19.55 -5.14
C ARG A 178 -5.70 -18.43 -5.18
N ARG A 179 -6.18 -17.97 -4.02
CA ARG A 179 -7.16 -16.87 -3.92
C ARG A 179 -6.62 -15.57 -4.50
N ILE A 180 -5.38 -15.20 -4.16
CA ILE A 180 -4.73 -13.99 -4.69
C ILE A 180 -4.67 -14.07 -6.21
N ARG A 181 -4.17 -15.19 -6.76
CA ARG A 181 -4.07 -15.38 -8.20
C ARG A 181 -5.43 -15.25 -8.89
N GLU A 182 -6.44 -15.97 -8.41
CA GLU A 182 -7.80 -15.96 -8.97
C GLU A 182 -8.43 -14.55 -8.91
N THR A 183 -8.31 -13.86 -7.77
CA THR A 183 -8.86 -12.51 -7.59
C THR A 183 -8.15 -11.47 -8.46
N VAL A 184 -6.82 -11.51 -8.55
CA VAL A 184 -6.05 -10.59 -9.40
C VAL A 184 -6.39 -10.82 -10.87
N SER A 185 -6.41 -12.07 -11.34
CA SER A 185 -6.82 -12.39 -12.72
C SER A 185 -8.24 -11.90 -13.03
N ALA A 186 -9.18 -12.11 -12.11
CA ALA A 186 -10.56 -11.65 -12.28
C ALA A 186 -10.65 -10.11 -12.30
N ALA A 187 -9.93 -9.43 -11.40
CA ALA A 187 -9.90 -7.97 -11.35
C ALA A 187 -9.37 -7.38 -12.66
N ILE A 188 -8.23 -7.88 -13.15
CA ILE A 188 -7.64 -7.45 -14.43
C ILE A 188 -8.60 -7.66 -15.61
N ALA A 189 -9.31 -8.80 -15.63
CA ALA A 189 -10.20 -9.14 -16.73
C ALA A 189 -11.53 -8.37 -16.75
N THR A 190 -12.03 -7.95 -15.58
CA THR A 190 -13.43 -7.48 -15.44
C THR A 190 -13.58 -6.03 -15.00
N LYS A 191 -12.59 -5.47 -14.29
CA LYS A 191 -12.68 -4.13 -13.71
C LYS A 191 -12.26 -3.07 -14.72
N LYS A 192 -12.91 -1.91 -14.64
CA LYS A 192 -12.52 -0.73 -15.39
C LYS A 192 -11.56 0.10 -14.55
N LYS A 193 -10.61 0.76 -15.23
CA LYS A 193 -9.60 1.60 -14.59
C LYS A 193 -10.22 2.68 -13.72
N GLU A 194 -11.24 3.36 -14.23
CA GLU A 194 -11.86 4.51 -13.59
C GLU A 194 -12.57 4.13 -12.28
N ASP A 195 -13.17 2.93 -12.23
CA ASP A 195 -13.90 2.43 -11.06
C ASP A 195 -12.95 2.04 -9.92
N CYS A 196 -11.70 1.69 -10.24
CA CYS A 196 -10.68 1.21 -9.31
C CYS A 196 -9.69 2.29 -8.84
N MET A 197 -9.96 3.56 -9.12
CA MET A 197 -9.17 4.66 -8.56
C MET A 197 -9.46 4.79 -7.06
N PHE A 198 -8.43 5.01 -6.25
CA PHE A 198 -8.64 5.31 -4.84
C PHE A 198 -9.18 6.76 -4.72
N PRO A 199 -10.20 7.02 -3.89
CA PRO A 199 -10.78 8.35 -3.77
C PRO A 199 -9.74 9.40 -3.37
N MET A 200 -9.62 10.45 -4.17
CA MET A 200 -8.75 11.61 -3.91
C MET A 200 -9.58 12.74 -3.30
N SER A 201 -8.91 13.65 -2.58
CA SER A 201 -9.51 14.83 -1.98
C SER A 201 -8.84 16.09 -2.52
N ASP A 202 -9.57 17.20 -2.58
CA ASP A 202 -8.99 18.50 -2.97
C ASP A 202 -8.08 19.08 -1.87
N LYS A 203 -8.24 18.60 -0.64
CA LYS A 203 -7.44 18.98 0.53
C LYS A 203 -7.15 17.77 1.40
N TYR A 204 -5.92 17.72 1.92
CA TYR A 204 -5.47 16.74 2.87
C TYR A 204 -5.05 17.42 4.18
N HIS A 205 -5.57 16.89 5.29
CA HIS A 205 -5.13 17.17 6.64
C HIS A 205 -4.51 15.91 7.21
N LEU A 206 -3.23 15.99 7.57
CA LEU A 206 -2.48 14.90 8.19
C LEU A 206 -2.33 15.20 9.67
N GLU A 207 -2.56 14.20 10.51
CA GLU A 207 -2.34 14.25 11.95
C GLU A 207 -1.44 13.07 12.34
N ILE A 208 -0.28 13.36 12.93
CA ILE A 208 0.64 12.33 13.42
C ILE A 208 0.73 12.47 14.93
N ASN A 209 0.45 11.38 15.64
CA ASN A 209 0.69 11.31 17.07
C ASN A 209 1.83 10.35 17.39
N PHE A 210 2.84 10.83 18.08
CA PHE A 210 4.05 10.08 18.40
C PHE A 210 3.99 9.42 19.78
N LYS A 211 4.72 8.30 19.94
CA LYS A 211 4.94 7.69 21.25
C LYS A 211 5.73 8.63 22.17
N GLU A 212 6.81 9.18 21.62
CA GLU A 212 7.69 10.10 22.31
C GLU A 212 7.41 11.55 21.92
N HIS A 213 7.24 12.43 22.92
CA HIS A 213 6.85 13.82 22.68
C HIS A 213 7.90 14.64 21.91
N PHE A 214 9.19 14.29 22.02
CA PHE A 214 10.25 15.04 21.34
C PHE A 214 10.18 14.87 19.81
N LYS A 215 9.59 13.79 19.30
CA LYS A 215 9.33 13.64 17.85
C LYS A 215 8.34 14.67 17.32
N ALA A 216 7.32 15.01 18.12
CA ALA A 216 6.39 16.08 17.77
C ALA A 216 7.06 17.46 17.79
N TYR A 217 8.07 17.66 18.65
CA TYR A 217 8.88 18.86 18.66
C TYR A 217 9.79 18.94 17.41
N GLU A 218 10.50 17.86 17.08
CA GLU A 218 11.37 17.77 15.89
C GLU A 218 10.60 18.01 14.59
N GLY A 219 9.48 17.31 14.38
CA GLY A 219 8.71 17.45 13.15
C GLY A 219 8.02 18.82 13.03
N GLY A 220 7.81 19.54 14.13
CA GLY A 220 7.24 20.89 14.13
C GLY A 220 8.11 21.92 13.41
N PHE A 221 9.38 21.60 13.14
CA PHE A 221 10.28 22.42 12.34
C PHE A 221 10.12 22.21 10.83
N TYR A 222 9.34 21.22 10.38
CA TYR A 222 9.05 21.07 8.95
C TYR A 222 8.18 22.25 8.46
N PRO A 223 8.51 22.90 7.34
CA PRO A 223 7.74 24.04 6.83
C PRO A 223 6.25 23.73 6.66
N GLY A 224 5.40 24.51 7.35
CA GLY A 224 3.94 24.36 7.32
C GLY A 224 3.37 23.37 8.34
N ALA A 225 4.21 22.58 9.01
CA ALA A 225 3.78 21.73 10.11
C ALA A 225 3.43 22.56 11.35
N LYS A 226 2.45 22.11 12.12
CA LYS A 226 2.01 22.73 13.37
C LYS A 226 1.97 21.69 14.47
N GLN A 227 2.70 21.93 15.55
CA GLN A 227 2.56 21.10 16.75
C GLN A 227 1.28 21.53 17.49
N THR A 228 0.24 20.69 17.46
CA THR A 228 -1.08 20.98 18.05
C THR A 228 -1.28 20.33 19.42
N GLY A 229 -0.35 19.47 19.83
CA GLY A 229 -0.32 18.86 21.16
C GLY A 229 1.07 18.44 21.60
N SER A 230 1.22 17.95 22.82
CA SER A 230 2.52 17.50 23.34
C SER A 230 3.16 16.39 22.51
N ARG A 231 2.34 15.57 21.83
CA ARG A 231 2.77 14.45 20.99
C ARG A 231 2.21 14.51 19.57
N THR A 232 1.58 15.60 19.17
CA THR A 232 0.82 15.68 17.91
C THR A 232 1.34 16.78 17.00
N ILE A 233 1.56 16.43 15.73
CA ILE A 233 1.80 17.37 14.64
C ILE A 233 0.68 17.25 13.62
N GLU A 234 0.28 18.39 13.07
CA GLU A 234 -0.61 18.49 11.93
C GLU A 234 0.05 19.16 10.73
N PHE A 235 -0.35 18.74 9.53
CA PHE A 235 0.09 19.32 8.27
C PHE A 235 -1.07 19.35 7.28
N GLU A 236 -1.18 20.43 6.51
CA GLU A 236 -2.20 20.58 5.48
C GLU A 236 -1.56 20.79 4.10
N CYS A 237 -2.13 20.15 3.08
CA CYS A 237 -1.70 20.31 1.69
C CYS A 237 -2.85 20.02 0.73
N THR A 238 -2.62 20.28 -0.56
CA THR A 238 -3.57 20.00 -1.66
C THR A 238 -3.01 18.97 -2.63
N ASP A 239 -1.68 18.92 -2.80
CA ASP A 239 -0.99 17.85 -3.54
C ASP A 239 -0.62 16.70 -2.58
N TRP A 240 -0.99 15.47 -2.95
CA TRP A 240 -0.65 14.29 -2.18
C TRP A 240 0.87 14.02 -2.10
N LEU A 241 1.66 14.44 -3.11
CA LEU A 241 3.11 14.31 -3.02
C LEU A 241 3.74 15.25 -1.98
N ASP A 242 3.09 16.37 -1.65
CA ASP A 242 3.50 17.20 -0.53
C ASP A 242 3.23 16.51 0.81
N ALA A 243 2.11 15.79 0.93
CA ALA A 243 1.82 14.94 2.09
C ALA A 243 2.90 13.86 2.26
N MET A 244 3.24 13.15 1.19
CA MET A 244 4.28 12.12 1.22
C MET A 244 5.67 12.69 1.54
N ARG A 245 5.98 13.90 1.06
CA ARG A 245 7.23 14.59 1.44
C ARG A 245 7.25 14.93 2.92
N PHE A 246 6.16 15.46 3.46
CA PHE A 246 6.03 15.71 4.90
C PHE A 246 6.24 14.41 5.70
N LEU A 247 5.54 13.32 5.34
CA LEU A 247 5.69 12.02 5.99
C LEU A 247 7.13 11.50 5.91
N HIS A 248 7.79 11.63 4.76
CA HIS A 248 9.18 11.19 4.56
C HIS A 248 10.18 11.85 5.52
N PHE A 249 9.99 13.14 5.82
CA PHE A 249 10.92 13.88 6.68
C PHE A 249 10.53 13.88 8.16
N VAL A 250 9.29 13.57 8.50
CA VAL A 250 8.75 13.71 9.86
C VAL A 250 8.52 12.38 10.58
N LEU A 251 8.34 11.27 9.86
CA LEU A 251 8.23 9.92 10.43
C LEU A 251 9.60 9.21 10.49
#